data_AF-A0A0X8E2N6-F1
#
_entry.id   AF-A0A0X8E2N6-F1
#
_cell.length_a   1.000
_cell.length_b   1.000
_cell.length_c   1.000
_cell.angle_alpha   90.00
_cell.angle_beta   90.00
_cell.angle_gamma   90.00
#
_symmetry.space_group_name_H-M   'P 1'
#
loop_
_entity.id
_entity.type
_entity.pdbx_description
1 polymer ?
#
loop_
_entity_poly.entity_id
_entity_poly.type
_entity_poly.pdbx_seq_one_letter_code
_entity_poly.pdbx_strand_id
1 'polypeptide(L)' 'MGSDSRTRVTVRDGQWGFFWFLAYVGAAIYFISVSDGSFWGVILGLLQAIVWPVYVVYHVLVLLGA' A
#
# COMPACT_ATOMS: atom_id res chain seq x y z
N MET A 1 -18.05 -46.98 6.59
CA MET A 1 -17.37 -45.83 7.21
C MET A 1 -16.75 -45.00 6.09
N GLY A 2 -17.44 -43.95 5.64
CA GLY A 2 -16.91 -43.04 4.63
C GLY A 2 -16.00 -42.01 5.31
N SER A 3 -14.72 -41.99 4.93
CA SER A 3 -13.75 -41.00 5.40
C SER A 3 -14.03 -39.65 4.74
N ASP A 4 -14.55 -38.73 5.55
CA ASP A 4 -14.87 -37.35 5.19
C ASP A 4 -13.58 -36.56 4.94
N SER A 5 -13.17 -36.46 3.68
CA SER A 5 -11.95 -35.78 3.25
C SER A 5 -12.20 -34.28 3.10
N ARG A 6 -12.36 -33.57 4.22
CA ARG A 6 -12.46 -32.11 4.22
C ARG A 6 -11.09 -31.51 3.90
N THR A 7 -10.89 -31.12 2.65
CA THR A 7 -9.75 -30.30 2.22
C THR A 7 -9.77 -28.97 2.99
N ARG A 8 -8.82 -28.80 3.92
CA ARG A 8 -8.62 -27.52 4.62
C ARG A 8 -8.06 -26.51 3.62
N VAL A 9 -8.91 -25.61 3.13
CA VAL A 9 -8.47 -24.46 2.34
C VAL A 9 -7.73 -23.52 3.29
N THR A 10 -6.41 -23.56 3.20
CA THR A 10 -5.53 -22.70 4.01
C THR A 10 -5.23 -21.46 3.19
N VAL A 11 -5.96 -20.37 3.44
CA VAL A 11 -5.75 -19.08 2.76
C VAL A 11 -4.44 -18.48 3.26
N ARG A 12 -3.41 -18.51 2.42
CA ARG A 12 -2.03 -18.05 2.74
C ARG A 12 -1.76 -16.61 2.28
N ASP A 13 -2.81 -15.78 2.17
CA ASP A 13 -2.70 -14.44 1.57
C ASP A 13 -2.41 -13.32 2.59
N GLY A 14 -2.36 -13.64 3.89
CA GLY A 14 -2.28 -12.63 4.96
C GLY A 14 -0.96 -11.86 5.05
N GLN A 15 0.16 -12.45 4.61
CA GLN A 15 1.47 -11.79 4.73
C GLN A 15 1.60 -10.59 3.80
N TRP A 16 1.21 -10.72 2.54
CA TRP A 16 1.33 -9.65 1.55
C TRP A 16 0.42 -8.45 1.87
N GLY A 17 -0.80 -8.70 2.37
CA GLY A 17 -1.73 -7.64 2.76
C GLY A 17 -1.17 -6.72 3.87
N PHE A 18 -0.44 -7.28 4.84
CA PHE A 18 0.18 -6.50 5.91
C PHE A 18 1.28 -5.57 5.39
N PHE A 19 2.12 -6.03 4.47
CA PHE A 19 3.15 -5.19 3.85
C PHE A 19 2.56 -4.06 3.02
N TRP A 20 1.51 -4.34 2.23
CA TRP A 20 0.78 -3.32 1.47
C TRP A 20 0.13 -2.28 2.38
N PHE A 21 -0.46 -2.72 3.50
CA PHE A 21 -1.01 -1.81 4.50
C PHE A 21 0.07 -0.92 5.12
N LEU A 22 1.20 -1.50 5.54
CA LEU A 22 2.30 -0.74 6.12
C LEU A 22 2.92 0.25 5.12
N ALA A 23 3.04 -0.14 3.85
CA ALA A 23 3.51 0.75 2.78
C ALA A 23 2.55 1.92 2.55
N TYR A 24 1.24 1.67 2.55
CA TYR A 24 0.22 2.72 2.49
C TYR A 24 0.29 3.67 3.69
N VAL A 25 0.44 3.13 4.91
CA VAL A 25 0.61 3.93 6.13
C VAL A 25 1.86 4.81 6.05
N GLY A 26 2.98 4.27 5.56
CA GLY A 26 4.21 5.04 5.35
C GLY A 26 4.02 6.18 4.35
N ALA A 27 3.35 5.92 3.22
CA ALA A 27 3.02 6.95 2.23
C ALA A 27 2.09 8.02 2.82
N ALA A 28 1.07 7.62 3.58
CA ALA A 28 0.15 8.54 4.25
C ALA A 28 0.89 9.47 5.23
N ILE A 29 1.78 8.93 6.07
CA ILE A 29 2.58 9.73 7.01
C ILE A 29 3.48 10.72 6.26
N TYR A 30 4.15 10.28 5.20
CA TYR A 30 5.04 11.14 4.40
C TYR A 30 4.28 12.31 3.75
N PHE A 31 3.17 12.02 3.06
CA PHE A 31 2.41 13.06 2.37
C PHE A 31 1.65 13.98 3.33
N ILE A 32 1.21 13.49 4.49
CA ILE A 32 0.65 14.34 5.56
C ILE A 32 1.72 15.25 6.14
N SER A 33 2.93 14.74 6.41
CA SER A 33 4.03 15.54 6.96
C SER A 33 4.57 16.60 6.00
N VAL A 34 4.46 16.35 4.68
CA VAL A 34 4.82 17.32 3.62
C VAL A 34 3.74 18.38 3.44
N SER A 35 2.49 18.08 3.79
CA SER A 35 1.39 19.02 3.63
C SER A 35 1.41 20.07 4.75
N ASP A 36 1.22 21.34 4.38
CA ASP A 36 1.37 22.55 5.24
C ASP A 36 0.38 22.67 6.44
N GLY A 37 -0.11 21.56 6.99
CA GLY A 37 -1.02 21.54 8.14
C GLY A 37 -2.44 22.02 7.82
N SER A 38 -2.74 22.36 6.57
CA SER A 38 -4.09 22.74 6.15
C SER A 38 -5.00 21.51 5.98
N PHE A 39 -6.28 21.64 6.32
CA PHE A 39 -7.28 20.57 6.19
C PHE A 39 -7.35 19.98 4.77
N TRP A 40 -7.27 20.85 3.75
CA TRP A 40 -7.20 20.44 2.35
C TRP A 40 -5.88 19.76 2.00
N GLY A 41 -4.76 20.19 2.58
CA GLY A 41 -3.46 19.52 2.45
C GLY A 41 -3.50 18.08 2.94
N VAL A 42 -4.17 17.81 4.07
CA VAL A 42 -4.32 16.44 4.58
C VAL A 42 -5.14 15.55 3.63
N ILE A 43 -6.24 16.08 3.08
CA ILE A 43 -7.08 15.35 2.10
C ILE A 43 -6.28 15.07 0.82
N LEU A 44 -5.54 16.05 0.32
CA LEU A 44 -4.66 15.89 -0.83
C LEU A 44 -3.54 14.89 -0.55
N GLY A 45 -2.96 14.90 0.66
CA GLY A 45 -1.94 13.95 1.09
C GLY A 45 -2.45 12.51 1.16
N LEU A 46 -3.68 12.30 1.63
CA LEU A 46 -4.36 10.99 1.60
C LEU A 46 -4.63 10.51 0.17
N LEU A 47 -5.08 11.40 -0.71
CA LEU A 47 -5.27 11.07 -2.14
C LEU A 47 -3.93 10.69 -2.78
N GLN A 48 -2.87 11.45 -2.49
CA GLN A 48 -1.53 11.20 -2.99
C GLN A 48 -0.94 9.89 -2.44
N ALA A 49 -1.26 9.56 -1.19
CA ALA A 49 -0.89 8.29 -0.56
C ALA A 49 -1.58 7.08 -1.21
N ILE A 50 -2.71 7.22 -1.91
CA ILE A 50 -3.29 6.14 -2.74
C ILE A 50 -2.50 5.96 -4.03
N VAL A 51 -2.00 7.05 -4.59
CA VAL A 51 -1.24 7.09 -5.86
C VAL A 51 0.25 6.75 -5.65
N TRP A 52 0.67 6.47 -4.42
CA TRP A 52 2.04 6.12 -4.05
C TRP A 52 2.72 5.07 -4.96
N PRO A 53 2.07 3.99 -5.44
CA PRO A 53 2.75 2.99 -6.27
C PRO A 53 3.17 3.56 -7.62
N VAL A 54 2.40 4.52 -8.16
CA VAL A 54 2.72 5.21 -9.42
C VAL A 54 3.97 6.06 -9.25
N TYR A 55 4.10 6.78 -8.13
CA TYR A 55 5.31 7.53 -7.81
C TYR A 55 6.52 6.62 -7.68
N VAL A 56 6.38 5.45 -7.03
CA VAL A 56 7.48 4.48 -6.90
C VAL A 56 7.90 3.97 -8.27
N VAL A 57 6.96 3.55 -9.12
CA VAL A 57 7.29 3.07 -10.48
C VAL A 57 7.94 4.18 -11.30
N TYR A 58 7.41 5.41 -11.26
CA TYR A 58 7.98 6.55 -11.96
C TYR A 58 9.43 6.81 -11.54
N HIS A 59 9.71 6.90 -10.24
CA HIS A 59 11.06 7.12 -9.75
C HIS A 59 12.01 5.95 -10.05
N VAL A 60 11.52 4.71 -10.02
CA VAL A 60 12.29 3.54 -10.42
C VAL A 60 12.65 3.60 -11.91
N LEU A 61 11.70 3.95 -12.78
CA LEU A 61 11.96 4.09 -14.21
C LEU A 61 12.97 5.21 -14.50
N VAL A 62 12.85 6.35 -13.82
CA VAL A 62 13.82 7.45 -13.89
C VAL A 62 15.21 7.00 -13.41
N LEU A 63 15.29 6.26 -12.30
CA LEU A 63 16.55 5.67 -11.80
C LEU A 63 17.18 4.69 -12.79
N LEU A 64 16.36 3.97 -13.54
CA LEU A 64 16.80 3.05 -14.59
C LEU A 64 17.17 3.76 -15.90
N GLY A 65 17.00 5.09 -15.98
CA GLY A 65 17.45 5.91 -17.10
C GLY A 65 16.45 6.07 -18.25
N ALA A 66 15.15 5.91 -17.98
CA ALA A 66 14.08 6.31 -18.91
C ALA A 66 13.97 7.84 -19.02
#